data_AF-A0A975FV46-F1
#
_entry.id   AF-A0A975FV46-F1
#
_cell.length_a   1.000
_cell.length_b   1.000
_cell.length_c   1.000
_cell.angle_alpha   90.00
_cell.angle_beta   90.00
_cell.angle_gamma   90.00
#
_symmetry.space_group_name_H-M   'P 1'
#
loop_
_entity.id
_entity.type
_entity.pdbx_description
1 polymer ?
#
loop_
_entity_poly.entity_id
_entity_poly.type
_entity_poly.pdbx_seq_one_letter_code
_entity_poly.pdbx_strand_id
1 'polypeptide(L)'
;MKNKIILLLSILSIGLNVQAQLVQEATQLGYTVVTENIYNTIKFEDVLFTDIKATHGDIDQMANLFPIEDDENTGPTTSIDLAQPNSVTIEEPGAITGDVYREFEYHNGLEVTFFGENQGDDLEVIDLKSDNITINGIKLEIGDPISNLTSINYLIKNGANNNKLVKVVQEGEYAVSLSLRLDSNNNLSEIHFYVNP
;
A
#
# COMPACT_ATOMS: atom_id res chain seq x y z
N MET A 1 10.45 53.32 29.01
CA MET A 1 10.59 52.37 27.89
C MET A 1 9.56 51.26 28.06
N LYS A 2 8.73 50.99 27.05
CA LYS A 2 7.67 49.95 27.08
C LYS A 2 8.28 48.59 26.78
N ASN A 3 8.23 47.64 27.72
CA ASN A 3 8.55 46.23 27.44
C ASN A 3 7.36 45.57 26.74
N LYS A 4 7.51 45.27 25.45
CA LYS A 4 6.70 44.29 24.75
C LYS A 4 7.27 42.91 25.09
N ILE A 5 6.60 42.15 25.96
CA ILE A 5 6.89 40.73 26.12
C ILE A 5 6.11 39.99 25.03
N ILE A 6 6.88 39.25 24.24
CA ILE A 6 6.49 38.49 23.07
C ILE A 6 5.72 37.25 23.54
N LEU A 7 4.44 37.15 23.15
CA LEU A 7 3.61 35.95 23.29
C LEU A 7 3.85 35.09 22.04
N LEU A 8 4.71 34.07 22.13
CA LEU A 8 5.02 33.20 20.98
C LEU A 8 5.43 31.78 21.43
N LEU A 9 4.75 31.24 22.45
CA LEU A 9 5.08 29.91 23.00
C LEU A 9 3.88 28.94 23.16
N SER A 10 2.75 29.19 22.49
CA SER A 10 1.54 28.37 22.68
C SER A 10 1.02 27.67 21.43
N ILE A 11 1.68 27.78 20.27
CA ILE A 11 1.20 27.16 19.03
C ILE A 11 1.87 25.79 18.78
N LEU A 12 3.17 25.63 19.10
CA LEU A 12 3.85 24.34 18.96
C LEU A 12 3.31 23.25 19.89
N SER A 13 2.85 23.61 21.09
CA SER A 13 2.35 22.68 22.11
C SER A 13 0.93 22.19 21.85
N ILE A 14 0.16 22.85 20.99
CA ILE A 14 -1.18 22.40 20.59
C ILE A 14 -1.07 21.31 19.51
N GLY A 15 -0.17 21.49 18.53
CA GLY A 15 0.05 20.51 17.45
C GLY A 15 0.54 19.15 17.96
N LEU A 16 1.47 19.14 18.92
CA LEU A 16 1.99 17.90 19.52
C LEU A 16 0.91 17.10 20.29
N ASN A 17 -0.05 17.78 20.91
CA ASN A 17 -1.10 17.12 21.70
C ASN A 17 -2.18 16.49 20.82
N VAL A 18 -2.49 17.08 19.66
CA VAL A 18 -3.46 16.52 18.70
C VAL A 18 -2.90 15.25 18.07
N GLN A 19 -1.65 15.28 17.63
CA GLN A 19 -0.99 14.14 17.01
C GLN A 19 -0.84 12.95 17.99
N ALA A 20 -0.47 13.23 19.25
CA ALA A 20 -0.40 12.19 20.28
C ALA A 20 -1.78 11.55 20.58
N GLN A 21 -2.86 12.34 20.54
CA GLN A 21 -4.22 11.84 20.74
C GLN A 21 -4.67 10.96 19.57
N LEU A 22 -4.41 11.36 18.33
CA LEU A 22 -4.75 10.58 17.13
C LEU A 22 -3.99 9.24 17.07
N VAL A 23 -2.70 9.24 17.43
CA VAL A 23 -1.91 8.00 17.58
C VAL A 23 -2.52 7.08 18.63
N GLN A 24 -2.95 7.64 19.76
CA GLN A 24 -3.56 6.86 20.84
C GLN A 24 -4.90 6.25 20.41
N GLU A 25 -5.76 7.02 19.74
CA GLU A 25 -7.06 6.55 19.23
C GLU A 25 -6.88 5.46 18.16
N ALA A 26 -5.99 5.65 17.19
CA ALA A 26 -5.67 4.64 16.18
C ALA A 26 -5.11 3.35 16.80
N THR A 27 -4.21 3.48 17.78
CA THR A 27 -3.67 2.31 18.50
C THR A 27 -4.76 1.55 19.27
N GLN A 28 -5.70 2.26 19.90
CA GLN A 28 -6.86 1.64 20.57
C GLN A 28 -7.78 0.89 19.60
N LEU A 29 -7.89 1.36 18.35
CA LEU A 29 -8.63 0.67 17.28
C LEU A 29 -7.87 -0.55 16.71
N GLY A 30 -6.62 -0.76 17.16
CA GLY A 30 -5.76 -1.88 16.78
C GLY A 30 -4.91 -1.61 15.55
N TYR A 31 -4.68 -0.33 15.21
CA TYR A 31 -3.76 0.05 14.14
C TYR A 31 -2.33 0.18 14.66
N THR A 32 -1.40 -0.22 13.81
CA THR A 32 0.02 0.11 13.89
C THR A 32 0.21 1.44 13.18
N VAL A 33 0.50 2.50 13.92
CA VAL A 33 0.75 3.83 13.35
C VAL A 33 2.23 3.97 13.06
N VAL A 34 2.57 4.30 11.81
CA VAL A 34 3.94 4.57 11.38
C VAL A 34 4.11 6.04 10.99
N THR A 35 5.35 6.53 11.07
CA THR A 35 5.67 7.88 10.59
C THR A 35 5.60 7.94 9.07
N GLU A 36 5.40 9.13 8.51
CA GLU A 36 5.48 9.38 7.07
C GLU A 36 6.79 8.82 6.47
N ASN A 37 7.92 9.03 7.15
CA ASN A 37 9.21 8.51 6.70
C ASN A 37 9.24 6.98 6.59
N ILE A 38 8.57 6.25 7.50
CA ILE A 38 8.48 4.78 7.39
C ILE A 38 7.50 4.40 6.29
N TYR A 39 6.34 5.06 6.23
CA TYR A 39 5.31 4.78 5.23
C TYR A 39 5.82 4.96 3.80
N ASN A 40 6.56 6.04 3.54
CA ASN A 40 7.17 6.33 2.24
C ASN A 40 8.33 5.39 1.87
N THR A 41 8.73 4.48 2.76
CA THR A 41 9.74 3.45 2.47
C THR A 41 9.12 2.08 2.21
N ILE A 42 7.80 1.95 2.29
CA ILE A 42 7.10 0.69 2.02
C ILE A 42 7.27 0.34 0.54
N LYS A 43 7.63 -0.91 0.27
CA LYS A 43 7.76 -1.45 -1.09
C LYS A 43 6.93 -2.70 -1.29
N PHE A 44 6.42 -2.87 -2.51
CA PHE A 44 5.78 -4.07 -3.01
C PHE A 44 6.61 -4.57 -4.20
N GLU A 45 7.03 -5.83 -4.15
CA GLU A 45 7.92 -6.41 -5.17
C GLU A 45 9.15 -5.51 -5.47
N ASP A 46 9.76 -4.99 -4.40
CA ASP A 46 10.92 -4.07 -4.39
C ASP A 46 10.70 -2.63 -4.93
N VAL A 47 9.51 -2.32 -5.44
CA VAL A 47 9.11 -0.98 -5.91
C VAL A 47 8.44 -0.19 -4.79
N LEU A 48 8.80 1.09 -4.63
CA LEU A 48 8.19 1.94 -3.61
C LEU A 48 6.71 2.14 -3.88
N PHE A 49 5.90 2.04 -2.82
CA PHE A 49 4.47 2.27 -2.90
C PHE A 49 4.15 3.68 -3.45
N THR A 50 4.94 4.68 -3.08
CA THR A 50 4.80 6.05 -3.59
C THR A 50 5.04 6.16 -5.09
N ASP A 51 5.92 5.34 -5.65
CA ASP A 51 6.23 5.35 -7.08
C ASP A 51 5.09 4.69 -7.87
N ILE A 52 4.51 3.60 -7.36
CA ILE A 52 3.31 2.97 -7.92
C ILE A 52 2.16 3.98 -7.97
N LYS A 53 1.91 4.68 -6.85
CA LYS A 53 0.89 5.74 -6.78
C LYS A 53 1.14 6.86 -7.79
N ALA A 54 2.38 7.30 -7.94
CA ALA A 54 2.75 8.41 -8.83
C ALA A 54 2.55 8.09 -10.32
N THR A 55 2.34 6.83 -10.70
CA THR A 55 2.02 6.47 -12.08
C THR A 55 0.62 6.94 -12.50
N HIS A 56 -0.29 7.16 -11.55
CA HIS A 56 -1.70 7.44 -11.82
C HIS A 56 -2.33 6.44 -12.81
N GLY A 57 -1.92 5.18 -12.70
CA GLY A 57 -2.36 4.11 -13.58
C GLY A 57 -1.83 4.21 -15.01
N ASP A 58 -0.87 5.07 -15.33
CA ASP A 58 -0.26 5.13 -16.66
C ASP A 58 0.49 3.83 -17.00
N ILE A 59 0.18 3.24 -18.16
CA ILE A 59 0.70 1.91 -18.55
C ILE A 59 2.20 1.94 -18.77
N ASP A 60 2.71 2.97 -19.44
CA ASP A 60 4.13 3.04 -19.77
C ASP A 60 4.95 3.28 -18.50
N GLN A 61 4.46 4.12 -17.58
CA GLN A 61 5.09 4.32 -16.28
C GLN A 61 5.05 3.07 -15.41
N MET A 62 3.91 2.37 -15.34
CA MET A 62 3.80 1.10 -14.61
C MET A 62 4.73 0.01 -15.19
N ALA A 63 4.81 -0.11 -16.52
CA ALA A 63 5.73 -1.03 -17.18
C ALA A 63 7.20 -0.72 -16.90
N ASN A 64 7.57 0.55 -16.72
CA ASN A 64 8.92 0.95 -16.34
C ASN A 64 9.28 0.60 -14.88
N LEU A 65 8.29 0.54 -13.98
CA LEU A 65 8.50 0.13 -12.59
C LEU A 65 8.70 -1.38 -12.46
N PHE A 66 8.03 -2.16 -13.31
CA PHE A 66 8.04 -3.62 -13.29
C PHE A 66 8.43 -4.17 -14.66
N PRO A 67 9.69 -3.98 -15.09
CA PRO A 67 10.14 -4.46 -16.39
C PRO A 67 9.96 -5.97 -16.46
N ILE A 68 9.38 -6.43 -17.57
CA ILE A 68 9.37 -7.85 -17.89
C ILE A 68 10.84 -8.22 -18.16
N GLU A 69 11.39 -9.17 -17.40
CA GLU A 69 12.65 -9.79 -17.80
C GLU A 69 12.38 -10.55 -19.10
N ASP A 70 12.68 -9.91 -20.24
CA ASP A 70 12.80 -10.62 -21.50
C ASP A 70 13.92 -11.65 -21.30
N ASP A 71 13.56 -12.91 -21.13
CA ASP A 71 14.52 -14.00 -21.26
C ASP A 71 15.03 -13.96 -22.71
N GLU A 72 16.21 -13.34 -22.90
CA GLU A 72 16.88 -13.12 -24.19
C GLU A 72 17.09 -14.41 -25.02
N ASN A 73 16.70 -15.58 -24.51
CA ASN A 73 16.76 -16.87 -25.20
C ASN A 73 15.45 -17.37 -25.83
N THR A 74 14.33 -16.67 -25.71
CA THR A 74 13.09 -17.11 -26.39
C THR A 74 12.94 -16.40 -27.74
N GLY A 75 13.53 -17.01 -28.79
CA GLY A 75 13.18 -16.68 -30.19
C GLY A 75 11.67 -16.81 -30.43
N PRO A 76 11.14 -16.37 -31.59
CA PRO A 76 9.69 -16.27 -31.81
C PRO A 76 9.04 -17.65 -31.78
N THR A 77 8.57 -18.09 -30.62
CA THR A 77 7.89 -19.37 -30.44
C THR A 77 6.43 -19.22 -30.78
N THR A 78 6.09 -19.73 -31.95
CA THR A 78 4.71 -20.10 -32.27
C THR A 78 4.39 -21.39 -31.52
N SER A 79 3.40 -21.29 -30.62
CA SER A 79 2.58 -22.38 -30.07
C SER A 79 3.08 -23.14 -28.81
N ILE A 80 2.20 -23.10 -27.80
CA ILE A 80 2.04 -23.96 -26.61
C ILE A 80 2.81 -23.52 -25.33
N ASP A 81 2.15 -22.61 -24.60
CA ASP A 81 1.83 -22.72 -23.16
C ASP A 81 2.95 -22.63 -22.10
N LEU A 82 3.82 -21.63 -22.22
CA LEU A 82 4.65 -21.10 -21.13
C LEU A 82 4.92 -19.60 -21.38
N ALA A 83 4.03 -18.71 -20.91
CA ALA A 83 4.31 -17.28 -20.66
C ALA A 83 2.96 -16.56 -20.43
N GLN A 84 2.60 -16.27 -19.18
CA GLN A 84 1.76 -15.11 -18.92
C GLN A 84 2.71 -13.94 -18.67
N PRO A 85 3.14 -13.17 -19.70
CA PRO A 85 3.74 -11.87 -19.44
C PRO A 85 2.72 -11.05 -18.63
N ASN A 86 3.18 -10.11 -17.79
CA ASN A 86 2.33 -9.25 -16.96
C ASN A 86 1.00 -8.91 -17.68
N SER A 87 -0.12 -9.37 -17.13
CA SER A 87 -1.44 -9.13 -17.70
C SER A 87 -1.88 -7.72 -17.32
N VAL A 88 -2.02 -6.85 -18.33
CA VAL A 88 -2.71 -5.57 -18.13
C VAL A 88 -4.16 -5.76 -18.55
N THR A 89 -5.08 -5.67 -17.59
CA THR A 89 -6.51 -5.67 -17.87
C THR A 89 -7.03 -4.24 -17.71
N ILE A 90 -7.28 -3.60 -18.85
CA ILE A 90 -7.92 -2.28 -18.89
C ILE A 90 -9.42 -2.54 -19.02
N GLU A 91 -10.15 -2.45 -17.93
CA GLU A 91 -11.61 -2.37 -17.99
C GLU A 91 -12.02 -0.90 -18.01
N GLU A 92 -12.76 -0.47 -19.04
CA GLU A 92 -13.54 0.76 -19.01
C GLU A 92 -14.99 0.41 -18.64
N PRO A 93 -15.32 0.24 -17.35
CA PRO A 93 -16.71 0.03 -16.94
C PRO A 93 -17.48 1.35 -17.10
N GLY A 94 -18.06 1.54 -18.29
CA GLY A 94 -19.21 2.40 -18.46
C GLY A 94 -18.93 3.74 -19.13
N ALA A 95 -19.08 3.76 -20.45
CA ALA A 95 -19.44 4.95 -21.22
C ALA A 95 -20.78 5.62 -20.78
N ILE A 96 -21.38 5.19 -19.65
CA ILE A 96 -22.67 5.64 -19.11
C ILE A 96 -22.52 6.26 -17.70
N THR A 97 -21.54 5.86 -16.88
CA THR A 97 -21.32 6.43 -15.52
C THR A 97 -20.15 7.42 -15.46
N GLY A 98 -19.15 7.27 -16.33
CA GLY A 98 -17.98 8.17 -16.39
C GLY A 98 -16.78 7.67 -15.58
N ASP A 99 -16.93 6.62 -14.77
CA ASP A 99 -15.86 6.05 -13.98
C ASP A 99 -14.79 5.37 -14.87
N VAL A 100 -13.53 5.44 -14.43
CA VAL A 100 -12.40 4.80 -15.13
C VAL A 100 -11.67 3.88 -14.16
N TYR A 101 -11.40 2.65 -14.61
CA TYR A 101 -10.72 1.62 -13.84
C TYR A 101 -9.50 1.10 -14.62
N ARG A 102 -8.46 0.68 -13.91
CA ARG A 102 -7.33 -0.01 -14.53
C ARG A 102 -6.70 -0.99 -13.56
N GLU A 103 -6.52 -2.22 -14.03
CA GLU A 103 -5.94 -3.30 -13.25
C GLU A 103 -4.68 -3.84 -13.93
N PHE A 104 -3.64 -4.02 -13.12
CA PHE A 104 -2.35 -4.53 -13.52
C PHE A 104 -2.05 -5.77 -12.70
N GLU A 105 -1.85 -6.89 -13.39
CA GLU A 105 -1.43 -8.14 -12.79
C GLU A 105 -0.01 -8.46 -13.29
N TYR A 106 0.89 -8.73 -12.36
CA TYR A 106 2.28 -9.02 -12.64
C TYR A 106 2.60 -10.45 -12.22
N HIS A 107 3.46 -11.12 -12.98
CA HIS A 107 3.83 -12.51 -12.72
C HIS A 107 4.57 -12.73 -11.39
N ASN A 108 5.10 -11.65 -10.79
CA ASN A 108 5.73 -11.65 -9.47
C ASN A 108 4.71 -11.76 -8.31
N GLY A 109 3.41 -11.84 -8.60
CA GLY A 109 2.35 -11.91 -7.61
C GLY A 109 1.78 -10.55 -7.20
N LEU A 110 2.18 -9.46 -7.85
CA LEU A 110 1.60 -8.13 -7.65
C LEU A 110 0.33 -7.94 -8.48
N GLU A 111 -0.74 -7.50 -7.83
CA GLU A 111 -1.97 -7.01 -8.45
C GLU A 111 -2.16 -5.56 -7.99
N VAL A 112 -2.37 -4.63 -8.93
CA VAL A 112 -2.58 -3.20 -8.63
C VAL A 112 -3.83 -2.71 -9.35
N THR A 113 -4.70 -2.06 -8.59
CA THR A 113 -5.96 -1.52 -9.08
C THR A 113 -6.03 -0.02 -8.87
N PHE A 114 -6.35 0.67 -9.95
CA PHE A 114 -6.56 2.11 -10.00
C PHE A 114 -8.02 2.45 -10.34
N PHE A 115 -8.54 3.53 -9.74
CA PHE A 115 -9.90 4.01 -9.96
C PHE A 115 -9.97 5.54 -9.99
N GLY A 116 -10.87 6.08 -10.81
CA GLY A 116 -11.28 7.49 -10.84
C GLY A 116 -12.78 7.61 -11.07
N GLU A 117 -13.43 8.59 -10.42
CA GLU A 117 -14.88 8.79 -10.46
C GLU A 117 -15.37 9.35 -11.82
N ASN A 118 -14.52 10.09 -12.55
CA ASN A 118 -14.89 10.68 -13.83
C ASN A 118 -13.79 10.52 -14.88
N GLN A 119 -14.18 10.62 -16.15
CA GLN A 119 -13.23 10.69 -17.26
C GLN A 119 -12.35 11.92 -17.13
N GLY A 120 -11.04 11.70 -17.07
CA GLY A 120 -10.03 12.75 -16.94
C GLY A 120 -9.65 13.09 -15.50
N ASP A 121 -10.24 12.43 -14.51
CA ASP A 121 -9.70 12.43 -13.14
C ASP A 121 -8.38 11.64 -13.11
N ASP A 122 -7.46 12.07 -12.24
CA ASP A 122 -6.27 11.28 -11.95
C ASP A 122 -6.71 9.97 -11.28
N LEU A 123 -6.25 8.83 -11.80
CA LEU A 123 -6.55 7.56 -11.19
C LEU A 123 -5.74 7.39 -9.91
N GLU A 124 -6.39 6.91 -8.85
CA GLU A 124 -5.77 6.64 -7.56
C GLU A 124 -5.73 5.13 -7.30
N VAL A 125 -4.68 4.67 -6.61
CA VAL A 125 -4.58 3.26 -6.18
C VAL A 125 -5.65 2.99 -5.12
N ILE A 126 -6.56 2.08 -5.40
CA ILE A 126 -7.63 1.67 -4.47
C ILE A 126 -7.44 0.25 -3.90
N ASP A 127 -6.70 -0.61 -4.61
CA ASP A 127 -6.38 -1.98 -4.19
C ASP A 127 -4.96 -2.33 -4.67
N LEU A 128 -4.18 -2.99 -3.82
CA LEU A 128 -2.91 -3.60 -4.17
C LEU A 128 -2.71 -4.90 -3.35
N LYS A 129 -2.47 -6.02 -4.03
CA LYS A 129 -2.12 -7.32 -3.42
C LYS A 129 -0.73 -7.74 -3.89
N SER A 130 0.04 -8.38 -3.02
CA SER A 130 1.44 -8.74 -3.32
C SER A 130 1.85 -10.01 -2.59
N ASP A 131 2.83 -10.73 -3.13
CA ASP A 131 3.41 -11.90 -2.45
C ASP A 131 4.50 -11.50 -1.46
N ASN A 132 5.10 -10.31 -1.60
CA ASN A 132 6.01 -9.76 -0.60
C ASN A 132 5.84 -8.26 -0.34
N ILE A 133 6.38 -7.83 0.80
CA ILE A 133 6.40 -6.44 1.21
C ILE A 133 7.69 -6.13 1.96
N THR A 134 8.25 -4.94 1.73
CA THR A 134 9.34 -4.41 2.56
C THR A 134 8.84 -3.24 3.39
N ILE A 135 8.99 -3.30 4.70
CA ILE A 135 8.64 -2.22 5.63
C ILE A 135 9.88 -1.78 6.39
N ASN A 136 10.32 -0.54 6.16
CA ASN A 136 11.50 0.04 6.80
C ASN A 136 12.74 -0.89 6.69
N GLY A 137 12.98 -1.41 5.49
CA GLY A 137 14.13 -2.27 5.16
C GLY A 137 14.00 -3.75 5.52
N ILE A 138 12.89 -4.19 6.13
CA ILE A 138 12.62 -5.60 6.41
C ILE A 138 11.65 -6.15 5.38
N LYS A 139 12.13 -7.08 4.55
CA LYS A 139 11.30 -7.84 3.60
C LYS A 139 10.58 -8.98 4.32
N LEU A 140 9.30 -9.18 4.00
CA LEU A 140 8.47 -10.30 4.41
C LEU A 140 7.78 -10.86 3.17
N GLU A 141 7.68 -12.18 3.09
CA GLU A 141 6.97 -12.90 2.03
C GLU A 141 5.80 -13.71 2.64
N ILE A 142 4.82 -14.09 1.81
CA ILE A 142 3.77 -15.01 2.27
C ILE A 142 4.41 -16.28 2.85
N GLY A 143 3.97 -16.66 4.06
CA GLY A 143 4.51 -17.77 4.84
C GLY A 143 5.52 -17.35 5.91
N ASP A 144 6.07 -16.14 5.85
CA ASP A 144 7.00 -15.66 6.88
C ASP A 144 6.31 -15.39 8.21
N PRO A 145 6.96 -15.69 9.36
CA PRO A 145 6.42 -15.34 10.65
C PRO A 145 6.42 -13.82 10.85
N ILE A 146 5.28 -13.25 11.30
CA ILE A 146 5.15 -11.79 11.51
C ILE A 146 6.16 -11.24 12.51
N SER A 147 6.72 -12.10 13.39
CA SER A 147 7.79 -11.73 14.32
C SER A 147 9.08 -11.28 13.64
N ASN A 148 9.26 -11.56 12.35
CA ASN A 148 10.37 -11.03 11.56
C ASN A 148 10.24 -9.52 11.35
N LEU A 149 9.05 -8.93 11.47
CA LEU A 149 8.81 -7.49 11.38
C LEU A 149 9.30 -6.77 12.64
N THR A 150 10.61 -6.64 12.80
CA THR A 150 11.23 -6.00 13.97
C THR A 150 11.40 -4.49 13.82
N SER A 151 11.11 -3.93 12.64
CA SER A 151 11.37 -2.53 12.30
C SER A 151 10.28 -1.57 12.81
N ILE A 152 9.13 -2.08 13.21
CA ILE A 152 8.01 -1.32 13.78
C ILE A 152 7.35 -2.10 14.93
N ASN A 153 6.73 -1.39 15.86
CA ASN A 153 5.84 -2.01 16.85
C ASN A 153 4.50 -2.30 16.20
N TYR A 154 3.94 -3.50 16.42
CA TYR A 154 2.65 -3.86 15.86
C TYR A 154 1.74 -4.53 16.87
N LEU A 155 0.44 -4.50 16.59
CA LEU A 155 -0.59 -5.20 17.34
C LEU A 155 -1.29 -6.21 16.41
N ILE A 156 -1.42 -7.46 16.88
CA ILE A 156 -2.23 -8.47 16.19
C ILE A 156 -3.67 -8.32 16.64
N LYS A 157 -4.56 -8.05 15.68
CA LYS A 157 -6.01 -8.00 15.88
C LYS A 157 -6.63 -9.30 15.42
N ASN A 158 -7.57 -9.83 16.22
CA ASN A 158 -8.45 -10.91 15.77
C ASN A 158 -9.69 -10.26 15.12
N GLY A 159 -9.84 -10.46 13.82
CA GLY A 159 -11.02 -10.11 13.06
C GLY A 159 -12.18 -11.09 13.28
N ALA A 160 -13.29 -10.85 12.58
CA ALA A 160 -14.38 -11.81 12.51
C ALA A 160 -13.85 -13.16 11.98
N ASN A 161 -14.37 -14.27 12.53
CA ASN A 161 -13.97 -15.65 12.18
C ASN A 161 -12.55 -16.07 12.60
N ASN A 162 -11.97 -15.44 13.64
CA ASN A 162 -10.61 -15.74 14.15
C ASN A 162 -9.47 -15.46 13.15
N ASN A 163 -9.75 -14.70 12.08
CA ASN A 163 -8.69 -14.22 11.19
C ASN A 163 -7.79 -13.26 11.97
N LYS A 164 -6.49 -13.50 11.95
CA LYS A 164 -5.51 -12.62 12.60
C LYS A 164 -5.00 -11.63 11.56
N LEU A 165 -4.79 -10.37 11.95
CA LEU A 165 -4.25 -9.36 11.05
C LEU A 165 -3.49 -8.26 11.79
N VAL A 166 -2.53 -7.65 11.11
CA VAL A 166 -1.86 -6.40 11.49
C VAL A 166 -2.30 -5.33 10.50
N LYS A 167 -2.85 -4.22 11.00
CA LYS A 167 -3.15 -3.05 10.15
C LYS A 167 -2.07 -2.00 10.35
N VAL A 168 -1.49 -1.50 9.28
CA VAL A 168 -0.48 -0.44 9.28
C VAL A 168 -1.05 0.79 8.58
N VAL A 169 -0.95 1.94 9.25
CA VAL A 169 -1.46 3.24 8.74
C VAL A 169 -0.45 4.34 8.98
N GLN A 170 -0.41 5.31 8.06
CA GLN A 170 0.07 6.65 8.35
C GLN A 170 -1.10 7.47 8.92
N GLU A 171 -0.82 8.40 9.83
CA GLU A 171 -1.83 9.36 10.30
C GLU A 171 -2.24 10.31 9.16
N GLY A 172 -3.55 10.41 8.88
CA GLY A 172 -4.14 11.24 7.82
C GLY A 172 -5.67 11.22 7.85
N GLU A 173 -6.33 11.96 6.94
CA GLU A 173 -7.81 12.15 6.93
C GLU A 173 -8.61 10.92 6.45
N TYR A 174 -7.97 9.90 5.87
CA TYR A 174 -8.67 8.80 5.19
C TYR A 174 -8.37 7.42 5.82
N ALA A 175 -9.36 6.53 5.78
CA ALA A 175 -9.27 5.15 6.23
C ALA A 175 -8.57 4.27 5.19
N VAL A 176 -7.26 4.48 5.03
CA VAL A 176 -6.44 3.72 4.09
C VAL A 176 -5.37 2.98 4.89
N SER A 177 -5.38 1.65 4.80
CA SER A 177 -4.48 0.82 5.61
C SER A 177 -3.91 -0.32 4.81
N LEU A 178 -2.61 -0.52 4.94
CA LEU A 178 -1.98 -1.79 4.62
C LEU A 178 -2.46 -2.83 5.66
N SER A 179 -2.99 -3.94 5.19
CA SER A 179 -3.43 -5.07 5.99
C SER A 179 -2.53 -6.28 5.73
N LEU A 180 -1.94 -6.81 6.78
CA LEU A 180 -1.15 -8.04 6.77
C LEU A 180 -1.97 -9.13 7.48
N ARG A 181 -2.58 -10.05 6.73
CA ARG A 181 -3.34 -11.15 7.31
C ARG A 181 -2.39 -12.26 7.74
N LEU A 182 -2.72 -12.91 8.84
CA LEU A 182 -1.94 -13.98 9.42
C LEU A 182 -2.74 -15.28 9.52
N ASP A 183 -2.04 -16.40 9.39
CA ASP A 183 -2.57 -17.72 9.67
C ASP A 183 -2.69 -18.01 11.18
N SER A 184 -3.08 -19.24 11.53
CA SER A 184 -3.22 -19.64 12.94
C SER A 184 -1.89 -19.62 13.72
N ASN A 185 -0.75 -19.75 13.02
CA ASN A 185 0.60 -19.75 13.57
C ASN A 185 1.25 -18.35 13.58
N ASN A 186 0.53 -17.32 13.18
CA ASN A 186 1.01 -15.94 13.00
C ASN A 186 2.03 -15.79 11.85
N ASN A 187 1.96 -16.65 10.84
CA ASN A 187 2.66 -16.45 9.58
C ASN A 187 1.83 -15.61 8.63
N LEU A 188 2.48 -14.81 7.79
CA LEU A 188 1.83 -13.98 6.79
C LEU A 188 1.09 -14.85 5.79
N SER A 189 -0.18 -14.53 5.51
CA SER A 189 -1.02 -15.27 4.58
C SER A 189 -1.64 -14.40 3.49
N GLU A 190 -1.62 -13.08 3.67
CA GLU A 190 -2.11 -12.11 2.70
C GLU A 190 -1.44 -10.76 2.98
N ILE A 191 -0.99 -10.08 1.92
CA ILE A 191 -0.57 -8.69 1.95
C ILE A 191 -1.54 -7.93 1.08
N HIS A 192 -2.28 -7.00 1.68
CA HIS A 192 -3.34 -6.28 0.98
C HIS A 192 -3.37 -4.84 1.43
N PHE A 193 -3.08 -3.93 0.51
CA PHE A 193 -3.42 -2.53 0.65
C PHE A 193 -4.78 -2.30 0.00
N TYR A 194 -5.69 -1.64 0.70
CA TYR A 194 -6.94 -1.20 0.11
C TYR A 194 -7.44 0.07 0.76
N VAL A 195 -8.12 0.89 -0.03
CA VAL A 195 -8.88 2.05 0.44
C VAL A 195 -10.27 1.56 0.82
N ASN A 196 -10.65 1.72 2.08
CA ASN A 196 -12.01 1.37 2.51
C ASN A 196 -12.90 2.61 2.29
N PRO A 197 -13.90 2.58 1.38
CA PRO A 197 -14.78 3.72 1.14
C PRO A 197 -15.65 4.08 2.34
#